data_AF-A0A9E3J504-F1
#
_entry.id   AF-A0A9E3J504-F1
#
_cell.length_a   1.000
_cell.length_b   1.000
_cell.length_c   1.000
_cell.angle_alpha   90.00
_cell.angle_beta   90.00
_cell.angle_gamma   90.00
#
_symmetry.space_group_name_H-M   'P 1'
#
loop_
_entity.id
_entity.type
_entity.pdbx_description
1 polymer ?
#
loop_
_entity_poly.entity_id
_entity_poly.type
_entity_poly.pdbx_seq_one_letter_code
_entity_poly.pdbx_strand_id
1 'polypeptide(L)'
;QAAAWRFILYTLLGSVVMLLGLLLIGIKAGTFDMVALATDNGRSLSASVQVIAVLTIGIGLAVKTPMWPLHSWLPDAHTAAPTVGSVLLAGVMLKMGTYGFVRILLPIAPGGFRDFAPYLAAFAVVGIIYGSLACLALAKRGAKGDLKRLIAYSSVGHMGFVLLGIATMTPTGVNGALFANIAHGLITGLLFFLVGALKDRTGTTDLDTLAEETGAALYGKAPRLGGLLAFGAVASLGLPGLAGFWGEMLALFGAFKPADDLSRPAFLTFMAIGAFGTLLTAAYMLVVVRRVCMGVVPQDAPQLADVHTYEFAAWTPLVALTVAAGLWPKALLGLTDPAVQQLLAGGTR
;
A
#
# COMPACT_ATOMS: atom_id res chain seq x y z
N GLN A 1 20.12 2.72 14.39
CA GLN A 1 21.05 1.81 13.67
C GLN A 1 20.41 0.45 13.37
N ALA A 2 19.78 -0.24 14.32
CA ALA A 2 19.13 -1.55 14.07
C ALA A 2 18.09 -1.54 12.93
N ALA A 3 17.23 -0.51 12.85
CA ALA A 3 16.26 -0.37 11.76
C ALA A 3 16.90 -0.24 10.37
N ALA A 4 18.05 0.46 10.28
CA ALA A 4 18.79 0.61 9.02
C ALA A 4 19.38 -0.72 8.55
N TRP A 5 19.99 -1.48 9.48
CA TRP A 5 20.48 -2.84 9.17
C TRP A 5 19.36 -3.78 8.75
N ARG A 6 18.22 -3.77 9.46
CA ARG A 6 17.05 -4.57 9.09
C ARG A 6 16.56 -4.22 7.69
N PHE A 7 16.42 -2.92 7.38
CA PHE A 7 16.02 -2.45 6.06
C PHE A 7 16.98 -2.93 4.96
N ILE A 8 18.29 -2.73 5.15
CA ILE A 8 19.31 -3.12 4.16
C ILE A 8 19.31 -4.64 3.96
N LEU A 9 19.32 -5.43 5.03
CA LEU A 9 19.37 -6.89 4.92
C LEU A 9 18.14 -7.47 4.22
N TYR A 10 16.94 -7.00 4.57
CA TYR A 10 15.71 -7.43 3.90
C TYR A 10 15.76 -7.08 2.42
N THR A 11 16.01 -5.80 2.10
CA THR A 11 15.94 -5.31 0.72
C THR A 11 17.06 -5.85 -0.16
N LEU A 12 18.27 -6.00 0.37
CA LEU A 12 19.41 -6.56 -0.36
C LEU A 12 19.19 -8.04 -0.64
N LEU A 13 18.84 -8.84 0.37
CA LEU A 13 18.63 -10.27 0.20
C LEU A 13 17.51 -10.54 -0.82
N GLY A 14 16.39 -9.82 -0.69
CA GLY A 14 15.29 -9.90 -1.67
C GLY A 14 15.74 -9.51 -3.08
N SER A 15 16.55 -8.47 -3.22
CA SER A 15 17.06 -8.01 -4.52
C SER A 15 18.03 -9.01 -5.16
N VAL A 16 18.87 -9.68 -4.36
CA VAL A 16 19.79 -10.73 -4.86
C VAL A 16 19.00 -11.92 -5.38
N VAL A 17 18.00 -12.39 -4.64
CA VAL A 17 17.14 -13.50 -5.10
C VAL A 17 16.38 -13.12 -6.37
N MET A 18 15.87 -11.89 -6.44
CA MET A 18 15.22 -11.37 -7.65
C MET A 18 16.18 -11.31 -8.84
N LEU A 19 17.43 -10.88 -8.63
CA LEU A 19 18.44 -10.83 -9.68
C LEU A 19 18.70 -12.22 -10.28
N LEU A 20 18.76 -13.27 -9.46
CA LEU A 20 18.92 -14.64 -9.95
C LEU A 20 17.76 -15.06 -10.87
N GLY A 21 16.52 -14.69 -10.52
CA GLY A 21 15.36 -14.94 -11.37
C GLY A 21 15.37 -14.16 -12.68
N LEU A 22 15.78 -12.88 -12.65
CA LEU A 22 15.92 -12.07 -13.87
C LEU A 22 17.02 -12.62 -14.79
N LEU A 23 18.15 -13.06 -14.24
CA LEU A 23 19.22 -13.73 -15.00
C LEU A 23 18.74 -15.04 -15.62
N LEU A 24 17.98 -15.84 -14.88
CA LEU A 24 17.39 -17.09 -15.39
C LEU A 24 16.51 -16.82 -16.61
N ILE A 25 15.59 -15.84 -16.52
CA ILE A 25 14.73 -15.45 -17.65
C ILE A 25 15.60 -15.02 -18.83
N GLY A 26 16.51 -14.08 -18.62
CA GLY A 26 17.27 -13.48 -19.73
C GLY A 26 18.17 -14.49 -20.45
N ILE A 27 18.78 -15.41 -19.72
CA ILE A 27 19.59 -16.50 -20.31
C ILE A 27 18.70 -17.49 -21.08
N LYS A 28 17.52 -17.85 -20.56
CA LYS A 28 16.64 -18.83 -21.20
C LYS A 28 15.88 -18.28 -22.39
N ALA A 29 15.50 -17.01 -22.36
CA ALA A 29 14.87 -16.31 -23.47
C ALA A 29 15.87 -15.77 -24.50
N GLY A 30 17.16 -15.66 -24.15
CA GLY A 30 18.20 -15.12 -25.03
C GLY A 30 18.18 -13.58 -25.16
N THR A 31 17.43 -12.88 -24.30
CA THR A 31 17.35 -11.41 -24.29
C THR A 31 16.98 -10.88 -22.91
N PHE A 32 17.44 -9.67 -22.57
CA PHE A 32 17.02 -8.91 -21.39
C PHE A 32 16.09 -7.74 -21.74
N ASP A 33 15.65 -7.63 -23.00
CA ASP A 33 14.67 -6.63 -23.41
C ASP A 33 13.29 -6.96 -22.83
N MET A 34 12.86 -6.16 -21.85
CA MET A 34 11.57 -6.32 -21.16
C MET A 34 10.36 -6.22 -22.10
N VAL A 35 10.45 -5.44 -23.18
CA VAL A 35 9.35 -5.32 -24.17
C VAL A 35 9.29 -6.59 -25.02
N ALA A 36 10.42 -7.10 -25.48
CA ALA A 36 10.48 -8.36 -26.20
C ALA A 36 9.96 -9.53 -25.34
N LEU A 37 10.41 -9.62 -24.09
CA LEU A 37 9.97 -10.65 -23.13
C LEU A 37 8.47 -10.58 -22.82
N ALA A 38 7.93 -9.36 -22.63
CA ALA A 38 6.50 -9.18 -22.39
C ALA A 38 5.63 -9.48 -23.63
N THR A 39 6.17 -9.28 -24.84
CA THR A 39 5.47 -9.59 -26.09
C THR A 39 5.50 -11.08 -26.40
N ASP A 40 6.60 -11.76 -26.07
CA ASP A 40 6.72 -13.22 -26.16
C ASP A 40 5.69 -13.93 -25.26
N ASN A 41 5.28 -13.28 -24.15
CA ASN A 41 4.27 -13.76 -23.23
C ASN A 41 4.58 -15.16 -22.66
N GLY A 42 5.86 -15.40 -22.37
CA GLY A 42 6.37 -16.65 -21.81
C GLY A 42 6.43 -17.85 -22.77
N ARG A 43 6.18 -17.65 -24.09
CA ARG A 43 6.24 -18.72 -25.09
C ARG A 43 7.64 -19.32 -25.22
N SER A 44 8.68 -18.52 -25.03
CA SER A 44 10.08 -18.96 -25.09
C SER A 44 10.56 -19.65 -23.79
N LEU A 45 9.72 -19.73 -22.76
CA LEU A 45 10.08 -20.23 -21.43
C LEU A 45 9.32 -21.51 -21.11
N SER A 46 10.03 -22.56 -20.68
CA SER A 46 9.39 -23.77 -20.15
C SER A 46 8.60 -23.46 -18.88
N ALA A 47 7.57 -24.26 -18.60
CA ALA A 47 6.76 -24.11 -17.38
C ALA A 47 7.61 -24.09 -16.10
N SER A 48 8.61 -24.97 -16.01
CA SER A 48 9.54 -25.01 -14.87
C SER A 48 10.35 -23.72 -14.71
N VAL A 49 10.80 -23.11 -15.81
CA VAL A 49 11.53 -21.84 -15.77
C VAL A 49 10.59 -20.72 -15.33
N GLN A 50 9.36 -20.67 -15.82
CA GLN A 50 8.37 -19.67 -15.40
C GLN A 50 8.07 -19.76 -13.90
N VAL A 51 7.85 -20.97 -13.37
CA VAL A 51 7.60 -21.18 -11.93
C VAL A 51 8.79 -20.73 -11.08
N ILE A 52 10.01 -21.16 -11.41
CA ILE A 52 11.22 -20.77 -10.66
C ILE A 52 11.43 -19.25 -10.73
N ALA A 53 11.23 -18.65 -11.91
CA ALA A 53 11.35 -17.20 -12.09
C ALA A 53 10.32 -16.44 -11.26
N VAL A 54 9.06 -16.87 -11.26
CA VAL A 54 7.99 -16.25 -10.46
C VAL A 54 8.28 -16.35 -8.97
N LEU A 55 8.78 -17.49 -8.49
CA LEU A 55 9.16 -17.63 -7.07
C LEU A 55 10.33 -16.72 -6.70
N THR A 56 11.41 -16.73 -7.48
CA THR A 56 12.64 -15.97 -7.17
C THR A 56 12.45 -14.46 -7.32
N ILE A 57 11.88 -14.01 -8.44
CA ILE A 57 11.55 -12.60 -8.65
C ILE A 57 10.44 -12.18 -7.69
N GLY A 58 9.41 -13.01 -7.52
CA GLY A 58 8.27 -12.74 -6.64
C GLY A 58 8.67 -12.55 -5.19
N ILE A 59 9.64 -13.30 -4.66
CA ILE A 59 10.17 -13.09 -3.30
C ILE A 59 10.76 -11.68 -3.15
N GLY A 60 11.61 -11.24 -4.07
CA GLY A 60 12.20 -9.90 -3.99
C GLY A 60 11.16 -8.78 -4.12
N LEU A 61 10.21 -8.94 -5.03
CA LEU A 61 9.09 -8.01 -5.18
C LEU A 61 8.16 -8.02 -3.97
N ALA A 62 7.95 -9.17 -3.34
CA ALA A 62 7.15 -9.32 -2.13
C ALA A 62 7.79 -8.64 -0.92
N VAL A 63 9.13 -8.71 -0.77
CA VAL A 63 9.87 -7.93 0.23
C VAL A 63 9.65 -6.42 -0.02
N LYS A 64 9.73 -5.99 -1.29
CA LYS A 64 9.58 -4.58 -1.67
C LYS A 64 8.14 -4.05 -1.51
N THR A 65 7.14 -4.92 -1.69
CA THR A 65 5.68 -4.65 -1.59
C THR A 65 5.13 -4.80 -0.15
N PRO A 66 6.00 -4.81 0.86
CA PRO A 66 5.77 -5.44 2.17
C PRO A 66 4.64 -6.48 2.23
N MET A 67 4.75 -7.58 1.48
CA MET A 67 3.81 -8.70 1.57
C MET A 67 3.95 -9.40 2.92
N TRP A 68 2.88 -9.91 3.50
CA TRP A 68 3.00 -10.83 4.64
C TRP A 68 3.61 -12.17 4.19
N PRO A 69 4.61 -12.75 4.90
CA PRO A 69 5.22 -12.34 6.18
C PRO A 69 6.49 -11.47 6.06
N LEU A 70 6.86 -11.03 4.86
CA LEU A 70 8.10 -10.31 4.53
C LEU A 70 8.06 -8.79 4.81
N HIS A 71 7.02 -8.30 5.46
CA HIS A 71 6.75 -6.88 5.70
C HIS A 71 7.47 -6.28 6.92
N SER A 72 8.05 -7.11 7.78
CA SER A 72 8.44 -6.71 9.14
C SER A 72 9.53 -5.62 9.23
N TRP A 73 10.24 -5.36 8.13
CA TRP A 73 11.20 -4.26 8.03
C TRP A 73 10.52 -2.88 7.94
N LEU A 74 9.30 -2.81 7.39
CA LEU A 74 8.63 -1.58 7.03
C LEU A 74 8.26 -0.70 8.25
N PRO A 75 7.64 -1.24 9.32
CA PRO A 75 7.28 -0.41 10.48
C PRO A 75 8.50 0.18 11.17
N ASP A 76 9.58 -0.59 11.29
CA ASP A 76 10.82 -0.13 11.92
C ASP A 76 11.51 0.95 11.08
N ALA A 77 11.53 0.78 9.76
CA ALA A 77 12.11 1.76 8.84
C ALA A 77 11.39 3.12 8.92
N HIS A 78 10.05 3.13 8.89
CA HIS A 78 9.28 4.37 8.98
C HIS A 78 9.37 5.07 10.34
N THR A 79 9.37 4.29 11.43
CA THR A 79 9.48 4.85 12.78
C THR A 79 10.83 5.59 12.96
N ALA A 80 11.90 5.02 12.41
CA ALA A 80 13.25 5.58 12.50
C ALA A 80 13.55 6.67 11.46
N ALA A 81 12.83 6.69 10.33
CA ALA A 81 13.12 7.60 9.23
C ALA A 81 12.68 9.05 9.52
N PRO A 82 13.40 10.05 8.97
CA PRO A 82 12.89 11.42 8.91
C PRO A 82 11.59 11.46 8.10
N THR A 83 10.76 12.50 8.34
CA THR A 83 9.45 12.64 7.71
C THR A 83 9.51 12.53 6.19
N VAL A 84 10.41 13.27 5.54
CA VAL A 84 10.60 13.23 4.09
C VAL A 84 10.99 11.83 3.60
N GLY A 85 11.85 11.13 4.35
CA GLY A 85 12.23 9.75 4.04
C GLY A 85 11.03 8.80 4.09
N SER A 86 10.15 8.95 5.07
CA SER A 86 8.91 8.17 5.16
C SER A 86 7.95 8.48 4.02
N VAL A 87 7.80 9.75 3.63
CA VAL A 87 6.96 10.16 2.49
C VAL A 87 7.45 9.52 1.19
N LEU A 88 8.75 9.57 0.90
CA LEU A 88 9.31 8.97 -0.32
C LEU A 88 9.22 7.44 -0.29
N LEU A 89 9.52 6.82 0.85
CA LEU A 89 9.46 5.37 1.03
C LEU A 89 8.03 4.86 0.77
N ALA A 90 7.04 5.40 1.49
CA ALA A 90 5.65 4.98 1.36
C ALA A 90 5.03 5.44 0.03
N GLY A 91 5.31 6.67 -0.39
CA GLY A 91 4.75 7.32 -1.56
C GLY A 91 5.19 6.71 -2.88
N VAL A 92 6.47 6.35 -3.00
CA VAL A 92 7.07 5.91 -4.26
C VAL A 92 7.71 4.53 -4.15
N MET A 93 8.61 4.32 -3.19
CA MET A 93 9.47 3.12 -3.22
C MET A 93 8.71 1.79 -3.06
N LEU A 94 7.60 1.79 -2.32
CA LEU A 94 6.75 0.60 -2.17
C LEU A 94 6.09 0.19 -3.51
N LYS A 95 5.82 1.15 -4.39
CA LYS A 95 5.13 0.90 -5.67
C LYS A 95 6.04 0.22 -6.69
N MET A 96 7.36 0.28 -6.49
CA MET A 96 8.30 -0.42 -7.36
C MET A 96 8.13 -1.94 -7.29
N GLY A 97 7.72 -2.48 -6.13
CA GLY A 97 7.43 -3.91 -5.98
C GLY A 97 6.18 -4.33 -6.75
N THR A 98 5.09 -3.60 -6.59
CA THR A 98 3.82 -3.85 -7.28
C THR A 98 3.93 -3.61 -8.78
N TYR A 99 4.70 -2.59 -9.19
CA TYR A 99 5.09 -2.39 -10.60
C TYR A 99 5.83 -3.59 -11.16
N GLY A 100 6.78 -4.19 -10.42
CA GLY A 100 7.47 -5.40 -10.87
C GLY A 100 6.52 -6.59 -11.06
N PHE A 101 5.54 -6.76 -10.17
CA PHE A 101 4.53 -7.81 -10.33
C PHE A 101 3.73 -7.62 -11.63
N VAL A 102 3.28 -6.39 -11.88
CA VAL A 102 2.46 -6.08 -13.04
C VAL A 102 3.26 -6.08 -14.34
N ARG A 103 4.46 -5.48 -14.35
CA ARG A 103 5.21 -5.23 -15.58
C ARG A 103 6.18 -6.35 -15.96
N ILE A 104 6.65 -7.12 -14.98
CA ILE A 104 7.61 -8.22 -15.18
C ILE A 104 6.89 -9.55 -15.09
N LEU A 105 6.32 -9.90 -13.92
CA LEU A 105 5.82 -11.26 -13.71
C LEU A 105 4.59 -11.62 -14.52
N LEU A 106 3.56 -10.75 -14.54
CA LEU A 106 2.33 -10.99 -15.30
C LEU A 106 2.59 -11.28 -16.79
N PRO A 107 3.32 -10.43 -17.55
CA PRO A 107 3.50 -10.65 -18.98
C PRO A 107 4.70 -11.51 -19.36
N ILE A 108 5.72 -11.71 -18.52
CA ILE A 108 6.91 -12.49 -18.92
C ILE A 108 6.78 -13.96 -18.52
N ALA A 109 6.12 -14.26 -17.41
CA ALA A 109 5.93 -15.62 -16.91
C ALA A 109 4.46 -15.89 -16.53
N PRO A 110 3.49 -15.67 -17.43
CA PRO A 110 2.06 -15.74 -17.12
C PRO A 110 1.61 -17.11 -16.61
N GLY A 111 2.19 -18.20 -17.13
CA GLY A 111 1.88 -19.57 -16.71
C GLY A 111 2.38 -19.84 -15.28
N GLY A 112 3.63 -19.46 -14.97
CA GLY A 112 4.13 -19.58 -13.60
C GLY A 112 3.40 -18.65 -12.61
N PHE A 113 3.00 -17.46 -13.06
CA PHE A 113 2.28 -16.51 -12.22
C PHE A 113 0.87 -17.00 -11.89
N ARG A 114 0.22 -17.66 -12.84
CA ARG A 114 -1.07 -18.33 -12.67
C ARG A 114 -1.04 -19.38 -11.56
N ASP A 115 0.00 -20.21 -11.51
CA ASP A 115 0.20 -21.18 -10.42
C ASP A 115 0.42 -20.48 -9.07
N PHE A 116 1.09 -19.32 -9.07
CA PHE A 116 1.40 -18.56 -7.87
C PHE A 116 0.24 -17.67 -7.37
N ALA A 117 -0.66 -17.25 -8.26
CA ALA A 117 -1.72 -16.28 -7.97
C ALA A 117 -2.60 -16.63 -6.75
N PRO A 118 -3.07 -17.88 -6.55
CA PRO A 118 -3.84 -18.23 -5.36
C PRO A 118 -3.05 -18.03 -4.05
N TYR A 119 -1.75 -18.31 -4.06
CA TYR A 119 -0.88 -18.11 -2.90
C TYR A 119 -0.64 -16.62 -2.65
N LEU A 120 -0.42 -15.84 -3.72
CA LEU A 120 -0.32 -14.39 -3.62
C LEU A 120 -1.58 -13.77 -3.01
N ALA A 121 -2.77 -14.21 -3.46
CA ALA A 121 -4.05 -13.77 -2.90
C ALA A 121 -4.20 -14.17 -1.43
N ALA A 122 -3.79 -15.38 -1.05
CA ALA A 122 -3.80 -15.82 0.34
C ALA A 122 -2.90 -14.95 1.23
N PHE A 123 -1.65 -14.71 0.82
CA PHE A 123 -0.73 -13.83 1.55
C PHE A 123 -1.22 -12.38 1.60
N ALA A 124 -1.84 -11.91 0.52
CA ALA A 124 -2.45 -10.59 0.43
C ALA A 124 -3.54 -10.40 1.50
N VAL A 125 -4.51 -11.31 1.59
CA VAL A 125 -5.60 -11.18 2.58
C VAL A 125 -5.14 -11.38 4.01
N VAL A 126 -4.14 -12.25 4.25
CA VAL A 126 -3.49 -12.32 5.57
C VAL A 126 -2.81 -11.00 5.91
N GLY A 127 -2.15 -10.34 4.95
CA GLY A 127 -1.58 -9.00 5.11
C GLY A 127 -2.63 -7.93 5.46
N ILE A 128 -3.80 -7.95 4.80
CA ILE A 128 -4.94 -7.06 5.10
C ILE A 128 -5.35 -7.20 6.57
N ILE A 129 -5.60 -8.43 7.02
CA ILE A 129 -6.05 -8.70 8.40
C ILE A 129 -4.94 -8.39 9.41
N TYR A 130 -3.74 -8.91 9.18
CA TYR A 130 -2.62 -8.73 10.09
C TYR A 130 -2.26 -7.24 10.28
N GLY A 131 -2.14 -6.49 9.19
CA GLY A 131 -1.85 -5.06 9.24
C GLY A 131 -2.93 -4.29 10.02
N SER A 132 -4.20 -4.63 9.80
CA SER A 132 -5.32 -3.98 10.48
C SER A 132 -5.38 -4.32 11.98
N LEU A 133 -5.15 -5.58 12.35
CA LEU A 133 -5.08 -6.01 13.74
C LEU A 133 -3.88 -5.38 14.48
N ALA A 134 -2.73 -5.27 13.82
CA ALA A 134 -1.57 -4.57 14.37
C ALA A 134 -1.88 -3.09 14.62
N CYS A 135 -2.58 -2.41 13.70
CA CYS A 135 -3.02 -1.03 13.90
C CYS A 135 -3.98 -0.90 15.09
N LEU A 136 -4.96 -1.80 15.22
CA LEU A 136 -5.87 -1.82 16.37
C LEU A 136 -5.14 -2.06 17.70
N ALA A 137 -4.14 -2.95 17.70
CA ALA A 137 -3.33 -3.21 18.87
C ALA A 137 -2.52 -1.97 19.29
N LEU A 138 -1.91 -1.25 18.33
CA LEU A 138 -1.18 -0.01 18.57
C LEU A 138 -2.12 1.15 18.99
N ALA A 139 -3.36 1.17 18.49
CA ALA A 139 -4.32 2.22 18.81
C ALA A 139 -4.96 2.09 20.20
N LYS A 140 -4.82 0.93 20.87
CA LYS A 140 -5.36 0.72 22.22
C LYS A 140 -4.71 1.68 23.23
N ARG A 141 -5.53 2.15 24.19
CA ARG A 141 -5.05 2.99 25.30
C ARG A 141 -4.08 2.20 26.17
N GLY A 142 -2.95 2.81 26.52
CA GLY A 142 -1.90 2.19 27.33
C GLY A 142 -0.99 1.26 26.54
N ALA A 143 -1.18 1.13 25.22
CA ALA A 143 -0.31 0.32 24.36
C ALA A 143 0.99 1.04 24.00
N LYS A 144 1.12 2.35 24.27
CA LYS A 144 2.26 3.19 23.85
C LYS A 144 2.55 3.06 22.35
N GLY A 145 1.47 3.08 21.56
CA GLY A 145 1.53 2.89 20.12
C GLY A 145 2.08 4.13 19.42
N ASP A 146 2.98 3.92 18.47
CA ASP A 146 3.53 4.99 17.65
C ASP A 146 2.70 5.23 16.38
N LEU A 147 2.38 6.49 16.10
CA LEU A 147 1.51 6.86 14.97
C LEU A 147 2.18 6.67 13.60
N LYS A 148 3.51 6.86 13.48
CA LYS A 148 4.24 6.52 12.24
C LYS A 148 4.24 5.01 12.01
N ARG A 149 4.43 4.24 13.08
CA ARG A 149 4.39 2.77 13.06
C ARG A 149 2.99 2.27 12.66
N LEU A 150 1.93 2.90 13.17
CA LEU A 150 0.56 2.60 12.79
C LEU A 150 0.33 2.86 11.30
N ILE A 151 0.76 4.02 10.76
CA ILE A 151 0.66 4.30 9.32
C ILE A 151 1.45 3.28 8.49
N ALA A 152 2.62 2.85 8.96
CA ALA A 152 3.38 1.81 8.28
C ALA A 152 2.65 0.45 8.26
N TYR A 153 2.03 0.02 9.37
CA TYR A 153 1.20 -1.19 9.37
C TYR A 153 -0.06 -1.05 8.51
N SER A 154 -0.68 0.14 8.47
CA SER A 154 -1.81 0.40 7.56
C SER A 154 -1.40 0.20 6.10
N SER A 155 -0.15 0.57 5.75
CA SER A 155 0.40 0.38 4.41
C SER A 155 0.53 -1.11 4.05
N VAL A 156 0.85 -1.98 5.02
CA VAL A 156 0.88 -3.44 4.80
C VAL A 156 -0.51 -3.95 4.41
N GLY A 157 -1.56 -3.46 5.09
CA GLY A 157 -2.93 -3.82 4.77
C GLY A 157 -3.35 -3.33 3.39
N HIS A 158 -3.06 -2.07 3.07
CA HIS A 158 -3.35 -1.45 1.76
C HIS A 158 -2.62 -2.14 0.60
N MET A 159 -1.35 -2.51 0.78
CA MET A 159 -0.64 -3.31 -0.23
C MET A 159 -1.20 -4.72 -0.36
N GLY A 160 -1.85 -5.26 0.68
CA GLY A 160 -2.66 -6.47 0.57
C GLY A 160 -3.77 -6.34 -0.46
N PHE A 161 -4.54 -5.25 -0.49
CA PHE A 161 -5.55 -5.04 -1.54
C PHE A 161 -4.93 -4.94 -2.94
N VAL A 162 -3.78 -4.27 -3.06
CA VAL A 162 -3.04 -4.17 -4.33
C VAL A 162 -2.63 -5.57 -4.82
N LEU A 163 -2.03 -6.38 -3.95
CA LEU A 163 -1.61 -7.74 -4.29
C LEU A 163 -2.80 -8.66 -4.60
N LEU A 164 -3.92 -8.52 -3.88
CA LEU A 164 -5.15 -9.25 -4.18
C LEU A 164 -5.63 -8.91 -5.60
N GLY A 165 -5.69 -7.63 -5.96
CA GLY A 165 -6.09 -7.17 -7.30
C GLY A 165 -5.20 -7.73 -8.41
N ILE A 166 -3.88 -7.72 -8.22
CA ILE A 166 -2.91 -8.31 -9.16
C ILE A 166 -3.14 -9.83 -9.28
N ALA A 167 -3.34 -10.53 -8.16
CA ALA A 167 -3.53 -11.97 -8.13
C ALA A 167 -4.79 -12.43 -8.89
N THR A 168 -5.78 -11.56 -9.11
CA THR A 168 -6.97 -11.90 -9.91
C THR A 168 -6.65 -12.16 -11.38
N MET A 169 -5.52 -11.63 -11.87
CA MET A 169 -5.13 -11.64 -13.29
C MET A 169 -6.22 -11.11 -14.24
N THR A 170 -7.05 -10.18 -13.76
CA THR A 170 -8.14 -9.57 -14.55
C THR A 170 -7.85 -8.10 -14.82
N PRO A 171 -8.36 -7.51 -15.92
CA PRO A 171 -8.23 -6.08 -16.15
C PRO A 171 -8.80 -5.25 -15.00
N THR A 172 -9.95 -5.64 -14.45
CA THR A 172 -10.58 -4.97 -13.30
C THR A 172 -9.66 -4.97 -12.08
N GLY A 173 -9.14 -6.14 -11.68
CA GLY A 173 -8.30 -6.26 -10.50
C GLY A 173 -6.93 -5.57 -10.65
N VAL A 174 -6.30 -5.68 -11.83
CA VAL A 174 -5.00 -5.03 -12.10
C VAL A 174 -5.17 -3.51 -12.20
N ASN A 175 -6.22 -3.00 -12.84
CA ASN A 175 -6.53 -1.57 -12.80
C ASN A 175 -6.80 -1.10 -11.37
N GLY A 176 -7.52 -1.87 -10.56
CA GLY A 176 -7.73 -1.60 -9.14
C GLY A 176 -6.41 -1.51 -8.37
N ALA A 177 -5.49 -2.43 -8.61
CA ALA A 177 -4.16 -2.42 -8.01
C ALA A 177 -3.33 -1.18 -8.39
N LEU A 178 -3.35 -0.77 -9.67
CA LEU A 178 -2.67 0.44 -10.14
C LEU A 178 -3.30 1.71 -9.54
N PHE A 179 -4.63 1.76 -9.48
CA PHE A 179 -5.35 2.87 -8.86
C PHE A 179 -5.03 2.96 -7.36
N ALA A 180 -5.09 1.84 -6.65
CA ALA A 180 -4.77 1.73 -5.23
C ALA A 180 -3.32 2.16 -4.94
N ASN A 181 -2.35 1.81 -5.79
CA ASN A 181 -0.97 2.31 -5.66
C ASN A 181 -0.91 3.84 -5.66
N ILE A 182 -1.60 4.50 -6.59
CA ILE A 182 -1.61 5.96 -6.69
C ILE A 182 -2.33 6.57 -5.50
N ALA A 183 -3.54 6.08 -5.19
CA ALA A 183 -4.33 6.53 -4.05
C ALA A 183 -3.54 6.42 -2.73
N HIS A 184 -2.93 5.26 -2.49
CA HIS A 184 -2.08 5.02 -1.31
C HIS A 184 -0.89 5.98 -1.28
N GLY A 185 -0.25 6.28 -2.42
CA GLY A 185 0.85 7.25 -2.47
C GLY A 185 0.46 8.65 -2.04
N LEU A 186 -0.70 9.11 -2.49
CA LEU A 186 -1.22 10.43 -2.14
C LEU A 186 -1.64 10.49 -0.66
N ILE A 187 -2.44 9.51 -0.22
CA ILE A 187 -3.04 9.50 1.13
C ILE A 187 -1.99 9.22 2.20
N THR A 188 -1.18 8.17 2.03
CA THR A 188 -0.16 7.81 3.02
C THR A 188 0.99 8.82 3.05
N GLY A 189 1.31 9.43 1.90
CA GLY A 189 2.24 10.57 1.85
C GLY A 189 1.74 11.75 2.68
N LEU A 190 0.46 12.12 2.53
CA LEU A 190 -0.17 13.15 3.35
C LEU A 190 -0.15 12.79 4.84
N LEU A 191 -0.53 11.56 5.21
CA LEU A 191 -0.52 11.11 6.60
C LEU A 191 0.88 11.18 7.23
N PHE A 192 1.94 10.77 6.51
CA PHE A 192 3.30 10.89 7.03
C PHE A 192 3.74 12.34 7.19
N PHE A 193 3.35 13.25 6.29
CA PHE A 193 3.60 14.68 6.46
C PHE A 193 2.91 15.23 7.71
N LEU A 194 1.64 14.91 7.91
CA LEU A 194 0.85 15.40 9.04
C LEU A 194 1.37 14.87 10.38
N VAL A 195 1.78 13.60 10.44
CA VAL A 195 2.39 13.02 11.64
C VAL A 195 3.78 13.56 11.89
N GLY A 196 4.55 13.84 10.83
CA GLY A 196 5.81 14.56 10.95
C GLY A 196 5.63 15.95 11.54
N ALA A 197 4.69 16.72 10.98
CA ALA A 197 4.31 18.04 11.46
C ALA A 197 3.83 18.05 12.92
N LEU A 198 3.08 17.02 13.33
CA LEU A 198 2.65 16.83 14.71
C LEU A 198 3.84 16.51 15.62
N LYS A 199 4.76 15.64 15.18
CA LYS A 199 5.99 15.32 15.90
C LYS A 199 6.87 16.55 16.08
N ASP A 200 7.01 17.39 15.07
CA ASP A 200 7.85 18.60 15.15
C ASP A 200 7.29 19.60 16.16
N ARG A 201 5.96 19.62 16.37
CA ARG A 201 5.27 20.50 17.33
C ARG A 201 5.20 19.95 18.76
N THR A 202 5.08 18.64 18.90
CA THR A 202 4.84 17.97 20.21
C THR A 202 6.06 17.22 20.73
N GLY A 203 7.08 17.00 19.89
CA GLY A 203 8.24 16.18 20.22
C GLY A 203 7.99 14.66 20.18
N THR A 204 6.73 14.21 20.00
CA THR A 204 6.35 12.81 20.14
C THR A 204 5.43 12.31 19.02
N THR A 205 5.43 11.00 18.82
CA THR A 205 4.49 10.27 17.95
C THR A 205 3.73 9.18 18.71
N ASP A 206 3.88 9.14 20.04
CA ASP A 206 3.17 8.23 20.92
C ASP A 206 1.69 8.63 21.04
N LEU A 207 0.78 7.68 20.78
CA LEU A 207 -0.66 7.90 20.78
C LEU A 207 -1.26 8.20 22.15
N ASP A 208 -0.68 7.68 23.23
CA ASP A 208 -1.14 7.96 24.60
C ASP A 208 -0.71 9.38 24.98
N THR A 209 0.56 9.72 24.79
CA THR A 209 1.09 11.07 25.01
C THR A 209 0.38 12.11 24.15
N LEU A 210 0.18 11.86 22.85
CA LEU A 210 -0.54 12.78 21.98
C LEU A 210 -1.99 12.98 22.46
N ALA A 211 -2.67 11.91 22.88
CA ALA A 211 -4.04 12.04 23.39
C ALA A 211 -4.10 12.82 24.71
N GLU A 212 -3.09 12.73 25.56
CA GLU A 212 -3.02 13.45 26.84
C GLU A 212 -2.56 14.90 26.67
N GLU A 213 -1.41 15.14 26.02
CA GLU A 213 -0.79 16.46 25.84
C GLU A 213 -1.59 17.38 24.90
N THR A 214 -2.15 16.82 23.82
CA THR A 214 -3.05 17.58 22.95
C THR A 214 -4.47 17.64 23.51
N GLY A 215 -4.77 16.89 24.58
CA GLY A 215 -6.12 16.70 25.10
C GLY A 215 -7.06 15.98 24.15
N ALA A 216 -6.50 15.24 23.20
CA ALA A 216 -7.18 14.75 22.02
C ALA A 216 -7.89 15.88 21.27
N ALA A 217 -7.40 17.12 21.27
CA ALA A 217 -8.18 18.28 20.84
C ALA A 217 -7.54 19.03 19.67
N LEU A 218 -6.98 18.33 18.67
CA LEU A 218 -6.45 19.02 17.47
C LEU A 218 -7.52 19.91 16.81
N TYR A 219 -8.80 19.52 16.83
CA TYR A 219 -9.86 20.38 16.29
C TYR A 219 -10.00 21.72 17.04
N GLY A 220 -9.65 21.77 18.33
CA GLY A 220 -9.66 23.00 19.13
C GLY A 220 -8.34 23.77 19.06
N LYS A 221 -7.19 23.07 19.03
CA LYS A 221 -5.86 23.69 19.12
C LYS A 221 -5.27 24.09 17.76
N ALA A 222 -5.41 23.22 16.76
CA ALA A 222 -4.84 23.38 15.42
C ALA A 222 -5.84 22.85 14.39
N PRO A 223 -6.96 23.57 14.18
CA PRO A 223 -8.12 23.05 13.45
C PRO A 223 -7.80 22.63 12.01
N ARG A 224 -6.89 23.31 11.31
CA ARG A 224 -6.51 22.91 9.94
C ARG A 224 -5.70 21.62 9.96
N LEU A 225 -4.76 21.48 10.88
CA LEU A 225 -3.98 20.25 11.05
C LEU A 225 -4.89 19.07 11.43
N GLY A 226 -5.81 19.27 12.38
CA GLY A 226 -6.78 18.26 12.79
C GLY A 226 -7.72 17.87 11.65
N GLY A 227 -8.22 18.85 10.88
CA GLY A 227 -9.07 18.62 9.71
C GLY A 227 -8.35 17.84 8.60
N LEU A 228 -7.09 18.16 8.32
CA LEU A 228 -6.28 17.42 7.34
C LEU A 228 -5.94 15.99 7.80
N LEU A 229 -5.67 15.78 9.10
CA LEU A 229 -5.45 14.45 9.65
C LEU A 229 -6.72 13.60 9.56
N ALA A 230 -7.87 14.17 9.88
CA ALA A 230 -9.16 13.53 9.71
C ALA A 230 -9.46 13.20 8.24
N PHE A 231 -9.19 14.14 7.32
CA PHE A 231 -9.30 13.91 5.89
C PHE A 231 -8.42 12.74 5.43
N GLY A 232 -7.14 12.72 5.83
CA GLY A 232 -6.23 11.63 5.49
C GLY A 232 -6.69 10.27 6.02
N ALA A 233 -7.20 10.24 7.26
CA ALA A 233 -7.75 9.01 7.86
C ALA A 233 -9.02 8.53 7.16
N VAL A 234 -9.93 9.43 6.82
CA VAL A 234 -11.17 9.14 6.08
C VAL A 234 -10.88 8.69 4.65
N ALA A 235 -9.87 9.29 3.99
CA ALA A 235 -9.39 8.83 2.70
C ALA A 235 -8.78 7.43 2.79
N SER A 236 -8.00 7.17 3.84
CA SER A 236 -7.32 5.89 4.05
C SER A 236 -8.25 4.74 4.45
N LEU A 237 -9.40 5.01 5.06
CA LEU A 237 -10.42 3.98 5.32
C LEU A 237 -11.29 3.63 4.11
N GLY A 238 -11.08 4.29 2.97
CA GLY A 238 -11.77 3.99 1.72
C GLY A 238 -13.18 4.59 1.61
N LEU A 239 -13.40 5.83 2.08
CA LEU A 239 -14.70 6.48 1.92
C LEU A 239 -15.05 6.68 0.43
N PRO A 240 -16.27 6.30 -0.02
CA PRO A 240 -16.74 6.60 -1.38
C PRO A 240 -16.61 8.08 -1.71
N GLY A 241 -16.08 8.38 -2.90
CA GLY A 241 -15.78 9.75 -3.33
C GLY A 241 -14.34 10.20 -3.07
N LEU A 242 -13.51 9.39 -2.41
CA LEU A 242 -12.07 9.59 -2.26
C LEU A 242 -11.27 8.50 -2.98
N ALA A 243 -10.02 8.78 -3.34
CA ALA A 243 -9.21 7.91 -4.19
C ALA A 243 -9.06 6.46 -3.65
N GLY A 244 -8.94 6.28 -2.33
CA GLY A 244 -8.72 4.94 -1.73
C GLY A 244 -9.82 3.93 -2.08
N PHE A 245 -11.07 4.39 -2.12
CA PHE A 245 -12.24 3.55 -2.35
C PHE A 245 -12.18 2.77 -3.67
N TRP A 246 -11.87 3.44 -4.78
CA TRP A 246 -11.89 2.82 -6.10
C TRP A 246 -10.86 1.72 -6.26
N GLY A 247 -9.67 1.90 -5.68
CA GLY A 247 -8.61 0.89 -5.74
C GLY A 247 -8.99 -0.40 -5.01
N GLU A 248 -9.46 -0.28 -3.77
CA GLU A 248 -9.88 -1.43 -2.96
C GLU A 248 -11.12 -2.11 -3.52
N MET A 249 -12.13 -1.33 -3.93
CA MET A 249 -13.35 -1.86 -4.51
C MET A 249 -13.08 -2.63 -5.81
N LEU A 250 -12.24 -2.10 -6.71
CA LEU A 250 -11.89 -2.79 -7.96
C LEU A 250 -11.07 -4.06 -7.71
N ALA A 251 -10.20 -4.07 -6.70
CA ALA A 251 -9.48 -5.29 -6.29
C ALA A 251 -10.45 -6.37 -5.80
N LEU A 252 -11.43 -6.01 -4.96
CA LEU A 252 -12.48 -6.92 -4.50
C LEU A 252 -13.38 -7.39 -5.65
N PHE A 253 -13.76 -6.51 -6.58
CA PHE A 253 -14.52 -6.89 -7.77
C PHE A 253 -13.74 -7.80 -8.72
N GLY A 254 -12.43 -7.59 -8.88
CA GLY A 254 -11.58 -8.53 -9.59
C GLY A 254 -11.60 -9.92 -8.93
N ALA A 255 -11.63 -9.98 -7.60
CA ALA A 255 -11.71 -11.25 -6.86
C ALA A 255 -13.09 -11.93 -6.96
N PHE A 256 -14.16 -11.18 -7.26
CA PHE A 256 -15.48 -11.77 -7.51
C PHE A 256 -15.52 -12.60 -8.80
N LYS A 257 -14.76 -12.15 -9.82
CA LYS A 257 -14.59 -12.83 -11.11
C LYS A 257 -13.10 -12.85 -11.48
N PRO A 258 -12.29 -13.73 -10.84
CA PRO A 258 -10.89 -13.89 -11.22
C PRO A 258 -10.78 -14.49 -12.63
N ALA A 259 -9.57 -14.58 -13.18
CA ALA A 259 -9.33 -15.27 -14.45
C ALA A 259 -9.96 -16.68 -14.46
N ASP A 260 -10.48 -17.12 -15.61
CA ASP A 260 -11.39 -18.28 -15.71
C ASP A 260 -10.82 -19.61 -15.20
N ASP A 261 -9.50 -19.72 -15.20
CA ASP A 261 -8.73 -20.88 -14.77
C ASP A 261 -8.31 -20.84 -13.29
N LEU A 262 -8.57 -19.74 -12.59
CA LEU A 262 -8.33 -19.62 -11.15
C LEU A 262 -9.54 -20.13 -10.35
N SER A 263 -9.28 -20.65 -9.15
CA SER A 263 -10.34 -21.17 -8.27
C SER A 263 -11.28 -20.06 -7.79
N ARG A 264 -12.45 -19.95 -8.42
CA ARG A 264 -13.49 -18.99 -8.03
C ARG A 264 -13.91 -19.13 -6.55
N PRO A 265 -14.15 -20.33 -5.98
CA PRO A 265 -14.48 -20.45 -4.56
C PRO A 265 -13.40 -19.89 -3.63
N ALA A 266 -12.12 -20.10 -3.95
CA ALA A 266 -11.00 -19.55 -3.18
C ALA A 266 -10.98 -18.02 -3.23
N PHE A 267 -11.13 -17.43 -4.43
CA PHE A 267 -11.14 -15.97 -4.59
C PHE A 267 -12.37 -15.30 -3.96
N LEU A 268 -13.53 -15.95 -3.93
CA LEU A 268 -14.68 -15.46 -3.15
C LEU A 268 -14.39 -15.44 -1.64
N THR A 269 -13.64 -16.44 -1.15
CA THR A 269 -13.20 -16.48 0.25
C THR A 269 -12.22 -15.33 0.53
N PHE A 270 -11.25 -15.11 -0.36
CA PHE A 270 -10.32 -13.99 -0.26
C PHE A 270 -11.02 -12.63 -0.32
N MET A 271 -12.01 -12.47 -1.19
CA MET A 271 -12.85 -11.28 -1.27
C MET A 271 -13.59 -11.03 0.06
N ALA A 272 -14.18 -12.05 0.67
CA ALA A 272 -14.87 -11.92 1.95
C ALA A 272 -13.91 -11.52 3.08
N ILE A 273 -12.72 -12.11 3.14
CA ILE A 273 -11.68 -11.74 4.12
C ILE A 273 -11.20 -10.30 3.87
N GLY A 274 -10.97 -9.93 2.62
CA GLY A 274 -10.58 -8.56 2.24
C GLY A 274 -11.64 -7.52 2.63
N ALA A 275 -12.92 -7.82 2.37
CA ALA A 275 -14.04 -6.97 2.76
C ALA A 275 -14.20 -6.86 4.29
N PHE A 276 -13.91 -7.92 5.05
CA PHE A 276 -13.82 -7.80 6.51
C PHE A 276 -12.65 -6.91 6.93
N GLY A 277 -11.54 -6.99 6.20
CA GLY A 277 -10.39 -6.11 6.35
C GLY A 277 -10.70 -4.62 6.23
N THR A 278 -11.55 -4.20 5.28
CA THR A 278 -11.94 -2.78 5.14
C THR A 278 -12.67 -2.28 6.39
N LEU A 279 -13.48 -3.12 7.03
CA LEU A 279 -14.14 -2.78 8.29
C LEU A 279 -13.14 -2.56 9.43
N LEU A 280 -12.09 -3.39 9.50
CA LEU A 280 -11.00 -3.19 10.45
C LEU A 280 -10.21 -1.91 10.16
N THR A 281 -9.99 -1.59 8.88
CA THR A 281 -9.39 -0.32 8.45
C THR A 281 -10.15 0.88 8.97
N ALA A 282 -11.47 0.90 8.76
CA ALA A 282 -12.33 1.93 9.31
C ALA A 282 -12.25 1.99 10.84
N ALA A 283 -12.28 0.84 11.51
CA ALA A 283 -12.23 0.79 12.97
C ALA A 283 -10.96 1.46 13.54
N TYR A 284 -9.76 1.11 13.04
CA TYR A 284 -8.55 1.72 13.61
C TYR A 284 -8.37 3.18 13.19
N MET A 285 -8.73 3.57 11.96
CA MET A 285 -8.61 4.97 11.53
C MET A 285 -9.53 5.88 12.33
N LEU A 286 -10.77 5.46 12.59
CA LEU A 286 -11.70 6.20 13.43
C LEU A 286 -11.24 6.29 14.88
N VAL A 287 -10.62 5.24 15.42
CA VAL A 287 -9.98 5.29 16.75
C VAL A 287 -8.86 6.32 16.76
N VAL A 288 -8.00 6.36 15.75
CA VAL A 288 -6.92 7.36 15.65
C VAL A 288 -7.50 8.79 15.61
N VAL A 289 -8.47 9.06 14.74
CA VAL A 289 -9.12 10.40 14.69
C VAL A 289 -9.75 10.76 16.02
N ARG A 290 -10.46 9.84 16.66
CA ARG A 290 -11.07 10.08 17.98
C ARG A 290 -10.01 10.38 19.04
N ARG A 291 -8.90 9.66 19.04
CA ARG A 291 -7.86 9.79 20.07
C ARG A 291 -6.98 11.02 19.90
N VAL A 292 -6.76 11.47 18.67
CA VAL A 292 -5.84 12.56 18.37
C VAL A 292 -6.59 13.87 18.13
N CYS A 293 -7.76 13.83 17.49
CA CYS A 293 -8.48 15.04 17.08
C CYS A 293 -9.68 15.43 17.97
N MET A 294 -10.34 14.47 18.64
CA MET A 294 -11.57 14.70 19.43
C MET A 294 -11.37 14.59 20.96
N GLY A 295 -11.65 15.67 21.69
CA GLY A 295 -11.45 15.74 23.13
C GLY A 295 -11.55 17.15 23.70
N VAL A 296 -11.44 17.26 25.02
CA VAL A 296 -11.51 18.54 25.73
C VAL A 296 -10.09 19.10 25.85
N VAL A 297 -9.91 20.35 25.45
CA VAL A 297 -8.64 21.07 25.61
C VAL A 297 -8.38 21.28 27.12
N PRO A 298 -7.29 20.75 27.71
CA PRO A 298 -6.95 21.01 29.10
C PRO A 298 -6.62 22.50 29.28
N GLN A 299 -6.96 23.07 30.44
CA GLN A 299 -6.82 24.51 30.70
C GLN A 299 -5.37 25.00 30.58
N ASP A 300 -4.40 24.17 31.00
CA ASP A 300 -2.96 24.51 31.00
C ASP A 300 -2.21 23.94 29.80
N ALA A 301 -2.93 23.48 28.77
CA ALA A 301 -2.29 22.77 27.69
C ALA A 301 -1.51 23.75 26.77
N PRO A 302 -0.28 23.41 26.34
CA PRO A 302 0.52 24.29 25.51
C PRO A 302 -0.20 24.62 24.20
N GLN A 303 0.00 25.85 23.72
CA GLN A 303 -0.47 26.27 22.40
C GLN A 303 0.25 25.47 21.33
N LEU A 304 -0.52 24.93 20.38
CA LEU A 304 0.00 24.22 19.23
C LEU A 304 -0.13 25.12 18.01
N ALA A 305 0.97 25.38 17.30
CA ALA A 305 0.90 26.11 16.03
C ALA A 305 0.06 25.31 15.02
N ASP A 306 -0.86 25.97 14.31
CA ASP A 306 -1.59 25.34 13.21
C ASP A 306 -0.69 25.24 11.95
N VAL A 307 -1.27 24.91 10.80
CA VAL A 307 -0.56 24.71 9.53
C VAL A 307 0.08 26.01 9.03
N HIS A 308 1.38 25.94 8.74
CA HIS A 308 2.14 27.02 8.09
C HIS A 308 1.87 27.09 6.59
N THR A 309 2.16 28.23 5.96
CA THR A 309 1.90 28.44 4.52
C THR A 309 2.64 27.44 3.63
N TYR A 310 3.90 27.10 3.95
CA TYR A 310 4.67 26.14 3.17
C TYR A 310 4.15 24.70 3.32
N GLU A 311 3.65 24.34 4.51
CA GLU A 311 2.99 23.06 4.75
C GLU A 311 1.69 22.97 3.94
N PHE A 312 0.86 24.03 4.01
CA PHE A 312 -0.37 24.11 3.26
C PHE A 312 -0.13 23.99 1.75
N ALA A 313 0.86 24.70 1.22
CA ALA A 313 1.24 24.64 -0.19
C ALA A 313 1.73 23.25 -0.60
N ALA A 314 2.50 22.56 0.24
CA ALA A 314 3.01 21.23 -0.03
C ALA A 314 1.93 20.12 0.02
N TRP A 315 0.94 20.27 0.92
CA TRP A 315 -0.05 19.22 1.17
C TRP A 315 -1.32 19.37 0.31
N THR A 316 -1.63 20.58 -0.13
CA THR A 316 -2.79 20.87 -0.98
C THR A 316 -2.83 20.00 -2.26
N PRO A 317 -1.72 19.78 -3.00
CA PRO A 317 -1.73 18.90 -4.15
C PRO A 317 -2.13 17.46 -3.81
N LEU A 318 -1.70 16.92 -2.68
CA LEU A 318 -2.05 15.56 -2.25
C LEU A 318 -3.54 15.44 -1.94
N VAL A 319 -4.11 16.44 -1.25
CA VAL A 319 -5.54 16.53 -0.96
C VAL A 319 -6.34 16.66 -2.26
N ALA A 320 -5.98 17.61 -3.11
CA ALA A 320 -6.68 17.89 -4.37
C ALA A 320 -6.68 16.68 -5.30
N LEU A 321 -5.54 15.99 -5.45
CA LEU A 321 -5.45 14.78 -6.27
C LEU A 321 -6.21 13.60 -5.66
N THR A 322 -6.23 13.48 -4.33
CA THR A 322 -7.03 12.44 -3.63
C THR A 322 -8.52 12.64 -3.88
N VAL A 323 -9.01 13.88 -3.86
CA VAL A 323 -10.41 14.23 -4.17
C VAL A 323 -10.68 14.05 -5.66
N ALA A 324 -9.82 14.57 -6.54
CA ALA A 324 -10.00 14.49 -7.99
C ALA A 324 -10.06 13.04 -8.48
N ALA A 325 -9.16 12.18 -8.01
CA ALA A 325 -9.19 10.76 -8.33
C ALA A 325 -10.43 10.06 -7.74
N GLY A 326 -10.89 10.49 -6.55
CA GLY A 326 -12.10 9.96 -5.93
C GLY A 326 -13.41 10.32 -6.65
N LEU A 327 -13.53 11.57 -7.11
CA LEU A 327 -14.72 12.07 -7.81
C LEU A 327 -14.72 11.72 -9.30
N TRP A 328 -13.54 11.61 -9.92
CA TRP A 328 -13.36 11.30 -11.34
C TRP A 328 -12.36 10.15 -11.55
N PRO A 329 -12.70 8.92 -11.14
CA PRO A 329 -11.81 7.76 -11.31
C PRO A 329 -11.49 7.46 -12.78
N LYS A 330 -12.42 7.77 -13.70
CA LYS A 330 -12.26 7.57 -15.15
C LYS A 330 -11.04 8.32 -15.72
N ALA A 331 -10.62 9.44 -15.13
CA ALA A 331 -9.44 10.18 -15.60
C ALA A 331 -8.17 9.33 -15.49
N LEU A 332 -8.04 8.55 -14.41
CA LEU A 332 -6.91 7.66 -14.20
C LEU A 332 -7.11 6.30 -14.90
N LEU A 333 -8.31 5.72 -14.78
CA LEU A 333 -8.63 4.43 -15.40
C LEU A 333 -8.56 4.47 -16.93
N GLY A 334 -8.91 5.60 -17.55
CA GLY A 334 -8.78 5.77 -19.00
C GLY A 334 -7.33 5.73 -19.50
N LEU A 335 -6.36 6.00 -18.63
CA LEU A 335 -4.93 5.89 -18.95
C LEU A 335 -4.40 4.47 -18.72
N THR A 336 -4.87 3.80 -17.66
CA THR A 336 -4.35 2.48 -17.27
C THR A 336 -5.01 1.34 -18.02
N ASP A 337 -6.31 1.43 -18.31
CA ASP A 337 -7.08 0.30 -18.84
C ASP A 337 -6.55 -0.20 -20.20
N PRO A 338 -6.27 0.65 -21.21
CA PRO A 338 -5.72 0.18 -22.49
C PRO A 338 -4.40 -0.57 -22.32
N ALA A 339 -3.53 -0.08 -21.43
CA ALA A 339 -2.24 -0.70 -21.15
C ALA A 339 -2.40 -2.05 -20.42
N VAL A 340 -3.34 -2.13 -19.47
CA VAL A 340 -3.64 -3.37 -18.74
C VAL A 340 -4.24 -4.43 -19.66
N GLN A 341 -5.17 -4.06 -20.54
CA GLN A 341 -5.77 -4.96 -21.52
C GLN A 341 -4.69 -5.54 -22.46
N GLN A 342 -3.81 -4.69 -23.00
CA GLN A 342 -2.72 -5.14 -23.86
C GLN A 342 -1.74 -6.05 -23.12
N LEU A 343 -1.45 -5.74 -21.86
CA LEU A 343 -0.53 -6.51 -21.02
C LEU A 343 -1.07 -7.92 -20.72
N LEU A 344 -2.37 -8.04 -20.44
CA LEU A 344 -2.99 -9.33 -20.12
C LEU A 344 -3.33 -10.17 -21.36
N ALA A 345 -3.61 -9.55 -22.49
CA ALA A 345 -3.87 -10.27 -23.74
C ALA A 345 -2.61 -10.96 -24.31
N GLY A 346 -1.42 -10.58 -23.85
CA GLY A 346 -0.15 -10.90 -24.49
C GLY A 346 -0.04 -10.11 -25.78
N GLY A 347 0.79 -9.07 -25.80
CA GLY A 347 0.81 -8.02 -26.83
C GLY A 347 0.53 -8.52 -28.24
N THR A 348 -0.69 -8.32 -28.72
CA THR A 348 -1.02 -8.40 -30.14
C THR A 348 -0.82 -7.00 -30.70
N ARG A 349 0.28 -6.81 -31.43
CA ARG A 349 0.37 -5.78 -32.46
C ARG A 349 0.25 -6.46 -33.81
#